data_AF-A0A4Y8KTE2-F1
#
_entry.id   AF-A0A4Y8KTE2-F1
#
_cell.length_a   1.000
_cell.length_b   1.000
_cell.length_c   1.000
_cell.angle_alpha   90.00
_cell.angle_beta   90.00
_cell.angle_gamma   90.00
#
_symmetry.space_group_name_H-M   'P 1'
#
loop_
_entity.id
_entity.type
_entity.pdbx_description
1 polymer ?
#
loop_
_entity_poly.entity_id
_entity_poly.type
_entity_poly.pdbx_seq_one_letter_code
_entity_poly.pdbx_strand_id
1 'polypeptide(L)'
;MSTPLDSEHLAARILAISGVAEIFPLSPPISQLSAAGIRARSTIRPDRIEVKETPSGARITAKIATTADQPARETARRVADALLAEAEPDTTVSVKIARIS
;
A
#
# COMPACT_ATOMS: atom_id res chain seq x y z
N MET A 1 -15.18 -10.39 -15.50
CA MET A 1 -14.27 -9.25 -15.76
C MET A 1 -13.92 -8.66 -14.41
N SER A 2 -12.83 -9.12 -13.79
CA SER A 2 -12.37 -8.60 -12.50
C SER A 2 -11.64 -7.30 -12.78
N THR A 3 -12.16 -6.17 -12.30
CA THR A 3 -11.43 -4.90 -12.31
C THR A 3 -10.13 -5.10 -11.54
N PRO A 4 -8.96 -4.78 -12.13
CA PRO A 4 -7.70 -4.84 -11.37
C PRO A 4 -7.86 -3.94 -10.15
N LEU A 5 -7.47 -4.45 -8.97
CA LEU A 5 -7.51 -3.69 -7.73
C LEU A 5 -6.74 -2.38 -7.91
N ASP A 6 -7.47 -1.28 -8.06
CA ASP A 6 -6.91 0.03 -8.31
C ASP A 6 -6.24 0.56 -7.02
N SER A 7 -4.99 0.99 -7.13
CA SER A 7 -4.21 1.39 -5.95
C SER A 7 -4.77 2.64 -5.26
N GLU A 8 -5.45 3.54 -5.97
CA GLU A 8 -6.14 4.68 -5.37
C GLU A 8 -7.39 4.24 -4.60
N HIS A 9 -8.15 3.28 -5.14
CA HIS A 9 -9.28 2.68 -4.45
C HIS A 9 -8.85 1.99 -3.14
N LEU A 10 -7.78 1.19 -3.20
CA LEU A 10 -7.22 0.55 -2.00
C LEU A 10 -6.73 1.58 -0.98
N ALA A 11 -6.07 2.65 -1.43
CA ALA A 11 -5.62 3.72 -0.56
C ALA A 11 -6.79 4.44 0.14
N ALA A 12 -7.88 4.74 -0.59
CA ALA A 12 -9.07 5.35 -0.01
C ALA A 12 -9.70 4.45 1.07
N ARG A 13 -9.77 3.14 0.84
CA ARG A 13 -10.29 2.17 1.82
C ARG A 13 -9.44 2.11 3.08
N ILE A 14 -8.11 2.09 2.93
CA ILE A 14 -7.20 2.09 4.09
C ILE A 14 -7.33 3.37 4.90
N LEU A 15 -7.48 4.54 4.26
CA LEU A 15 -7.69 5.82 4.94
C LEU A 15 -9.04 5.91 5.68
N ALA A 16 -10.04 5.14 5.26
CA ALA A 16 -11.34 5.09 5.94
C ALA A 16 -11.31 4.28 7.26
N ILE A 17 -10.22 3.57 7.56
CA ILE A 17 -10.12 2.71 8.74
C ILE A 17 -9.74 3.53 9.97
N SER A 18 -10.57 3.42 11.01
CA SER A 18 -10.30 4.07 12.29
C SER A 18 -8.96 3.60 12.87
N GLY A 19 -8.10 4.57 13.17
CA GLY A 19 -6.75 4.36 13.66
C GLY A 19 -5.66 4.56 12.60
N VAL A 20 -5.99 4.65 11.32
CA VAL A 20 -5.04 5.02 10.26
C VAL A 20 -4.93 6.54 10.18
N ALA A 21 -3.72 7.06 10.27
CA ALA A 21 -3.45 8.49 10.16
C ALA A 21 -3.01 8.88 8.74
N GLU A 22 -2.17 8.06 8.11
CA GLU A 22 -1.62 8.33 6.79
C GLU A 22 -1.16 7.02 6.11
N ILE A 23 -1.05 7.03 4.79
CA ILE A 23 -0.40 5.97 3.99
C ILE A 23 0.86 6.53 3.35
N PHE A 24 1.99 5.87 3.60
CA PHE A 24 3.27 6.24 3.06
C PHE A 24 3.59 5.49 1.76
N PRO A 25 4.30 6.13 0.82
CA PRO A 25 4.86 5.43 -0.31
C PRO A 25 5.82 4.31 0.13
N LEU A 26 5.77 3.19 -0.59
CA LEU A 26 6.59 2.01 -0.29
C LEU A 26 8.03 2.16 -0.76
N SER A 27 8.26 3.00 -1.76
CA SER A 27 9.58 3.38 -2.25
C SER A 27 9.76 4.90 -2.14
N PRO A 28 10.93 5.40 -1.71
CA PRO A 28 11.23 6.82 -1.88
C PRO A 28 11.16 7.14 -3.38
N PRO A 29 10.71 8.34 -3.79
CA PRO A 29 10.91 8.77 -5.16
C PRO A 29 12.43 8.76 -5.37
N ILE A 30 12.93 7.77 -6.11
CA ILE A 30 14.32 7.75 -6.53
C ILE A 30 14.44 8.95 -7.47
N SER A 31 14.94 10.07 -6.96
CA SER A 31 15.53 11.10 -7.81
C SER A 31 16.52 10.36 -8.69
N GLN A 32 16.20 10.23 -9.99
CA GLN A 32 17.05 9.60 -10.99
C GLN A 32 18.35 10.39 -11.12
N LEU A 33 19.29 10.14 -10.21
CA LEU A 33 20.70 10.43 -10.41
C LEU A 33 21.32 9.18 -11.03
N SER A 34 21.09 9.01 -12.32
CA SER A 34 22.00 8.24 -13.16
C SER A 34 22.01 8.83 -14.56
N ALA A 35 23.14 9.45 -14.87
CA ALA A 35 23.54 9.94 -16.17
C ALA A 35 23.60 8.77 -17.17
N ALA A 36 22.46 8.42 -17.77
CA ALA A 36 22.38 7.63 -19.00
C ALA A 36 20.97 7.70 -19.57
N GLY A 37 20.69 8.74 -20.35
CA GLY A 37 20.04 8.59 -21.66
C GLY A 37 18.68 7.88 -21.79
N ILE A 38 17.86 7.72 -20.76
CA ILE A 38 16.49 7.23 -20.94
C ILE A 38 15.49 8.30 -20.48
N ARG A 39 14.85 8.90 -21.48
CA ARG A 39 13.65 9.74 -21.37
C ARG A 39 12.48 8.91 -20.83
N ALA A 40 12.51 8.52 -19.56
CA ALA A 40 11.33 8.08 -18.85
C ALA A 40 10.79 9.27 -18.05
N ARG A 41 10.08 10.17 -18.75
CA ARG A 41 9.22 11.15 -18.08
C ARG A 41 7.97 10.42 -17.58
N SER A 42 8.15 9.39 -16.76
CA SER A 42 7.05 8.82 -16.00
C SER A 42 6.91 9.66 -14.76
N THR A 43 5.81 10.40 -14.70
CA THR A 43 5.28 11.08 -13.52
C THR A 43 4.89 10.04 -12.47
N ILE A 44 5.85 9.22 -12.00
CA ILE A 44 5.58 8.15 -11.04
C ILE A 44 5.33 8.83 -9.70
N ARG A 45 4.06 9.12 -9.41
CA ARG A 45 3.60 9.21 -8.03
C ARG A 45 4.04 7.89 -7.39
N PRO A 46 4.89 7.91 -6.34
CA PRO A 46 5.30 6.67 -5.73
C PRO A 46 4.03 5.99 -5.22
N ASP A 47 3.78 4.77 -5.70
CA ASP A 47 2.55 4.08 -5.34
C ASP A 47 2.53 3.86 -3.82
N ARG A 48 1.42 4.25 -3.20
CA ARG A 48 1.20 4.12 -1.77
C ARG A 48 0.91 2.67 -1.39
N ILE A 49 0.39 1.88 -2.34
CA ILE A 49 -0.03 0.49 -2.20
C ILE A 49 0.51 -0.34 -3.36
N GLU A 50 1.45 -1.23 -3.09
CA GLU A 50 1.98 -2.12 -4.12
C GLU A 50 1.09 -3.35 -4.25
N VAL A 51 0.55 -3.58 -5.45
CA VAL A 51 -0.12 -4.83 -5.82
C VAL A 51 0.77 -5.57 -6.79
N LYS A 52 1.21 -6.76 -6.41
CA LYS A 52 2.08 -7.62 -7.22
C LYS A 52 1.44 -8.97 -7.42
N GLU A 53 1.20 -9.34 -8.67
CA GLU A 53 0.77 -10.70 -9.02
C GLU A 53 1.96 -11.66 -8.87
N THR A 54 1.72 -12.80 -8.23
CA THR A 54 2.70 -13.88 -8.08
C THR A 54 2.08 -15.20 -8.56
N PRO A 55 2.90 -16.23 -8.87
CA PRO A 55 2.38 -17.55 -9.22
C PRO A 55 1.50 -18.19 -8.13
N SER A 56 1.58 -17.70 -6.90
CA SER A 56 0.85 -18.17 -5.73
C SER A 56 -0.31 -17.24 -5.33
N GLY A 57 -0.70 -16.29 -6.20
CA GLY A 57 -1.75 -15.31 -5.94
C GLY A 57 -1.24 -13.87 -5.89
N ALA A 58 -2.14 -12.92 -5.67
CA ALA A 58 -1.78 -11.51 -5.56
C ALA A 58 -1.11 -11.21 -4.21
N ARG A 59 -0.18 -10.26 -4.20
CA ARG A 59 0.43 -9.72 -2.98
C ARG A 59 0.17 -8.23 -2.90
N ILE A 60 -0.52 -7.80 -1.85
CA ILE A 60 -0.78 -6.39 -1.55
C ILE A 60 0.14 -5.96 -0.42
N THR A 61 0.92 -4.91 -0.63
CA THR A 61 1.75 -4.29 0.41
C THR A 61 1.27 -2.88 0.67
N ALA A 62 1.16 -2.49 1.94
CA ALA A 62 0.79 -1.14 2.36
C ALA A 62 1.69 -0.67 3.50
N LYS A 63 2.03 0.62 3.55
CA LYS A 63 2.74 1.23 4.69
C LYS A 63 1.89 2.34 5.30
N ILE A 64 1.57 2.24 6.58
CA ILE A 64 0.62 3.14 7.25
C ILE A 64 1.24 3.80 8.49
N ALA A 65 0.86 5.04 8.78
CA ALA A 65 0.94 5.60 10.13
C ALA A 65 -0.37 5.30 10.88
N THR A 66 -0.25 5.10 12.19
CA THR A 66 -1.41 4.92 13.06
C THR A 66 -1.55 6.09 14.02
N THR A 67 -2.78 6.43 14.39
CA THR A 67 -3.06 7.44 15.43
C THR A 67 -2.56 6.96 16.79
N ALA A 68 -2.09 7.86 17.65
CA ALA A 68 -1.54 7.51 18.96
C ALA A 68 -2.54 6.83 19.92
N ASP A 69 -3.83 7.09 19.76
CA ASP A 69 -4.90 6.56 20.60
C ASP A 69 -5.28 5.10 20.29
N GLN A 70 -4.86 4.57 19.13
CA GLN A 70 -5.24 3.22 18.68
C GLN A 70 -4.02 2.29 18.67
N PRO A 71 -4.15 1.04 19.16
CA PRO A 71 -3.05 0.09 19.16
C PRO A 71 -2.67 -0.28 17.72
N ALA A 72 -1.44 0.05 17.33
CA ALA A 72 -0.99 -0.05 15.94
C ALA A 72 -1.14 -1.46 15.33
N ARG A 73 -0.97 -2.51 16.13
CA ARG A 73 -1.16 -3.90 15.71
C ARG A 73 -2.62 -4.20 15.35
N GLU A 74 -3.57 -3.69 16.12
CA GLU A 74 -4.99 -3.87 15.84
C GLU A 74 -5.40 -3.06 14.59
N THR A 75 -4.91 -1.82 14.47
CA THR A 75 -5.15 -1.02 13.26
C THR A 75 -4.62 -1.74 12.01
N ALA A 76 -3.39 -2.28 12.07
CA ALA A 76 -2.82 -3.02 10.94
C ALA A 76 -3.62 -4.29 10.61
N ARG A 77 -4.22 -4.95 11.62
CA ARG A 77 -5.11 -6.09 11.40
C ARG A 77 -6.39 -5.67 10.68
N ARG A 78 -7.09 -4.62 11.15
CA ARG A 78 -8.28 -4.07 10.48
C ARG A 78 -7.99 -3.69 9.03
N VAL A 79 -6.82 -3.14 8.76
CA VAL A 79 -6.33 -2.84 7.40
C VAL A 79 -6.19 -4.10 6.57
N ALA A 80 -5.56 -5.15 7.12
CA ALA A 80 -5.43 -6.42 6.41
C ALA A 80 -6.79 -7.07 6.11
N ASP A 81 -7.69 -7.10 7.08
CA ASP A 81 -9.05 -7.64 6.92
C ASP A 81 -9.84 -6.88 5.84
N ALA A 82 -9.77 -5.54 5.83
CA ALA A 82 -10.43 -4.73 4.82
C ALA A 82 -9.92 -5.03 3.40
N LEU A 83 -8.60 -5.15 3.24
CA LEU A 83 -7.99 -5.46 1.94
C LEU A 83 -8.33 -6.87 1.47
N LEU A 84 -8.32 -7.86 2.38
CA LEU A 84 -8.69 -9.24 2.05
C LEU A 84 -10.16 -9.41 1.68
N ALA A 85 -11.06 -8.59 2.23
CA ALA A 85 -12.50 -8.69 1.96
C ALA A 85 -12.90 -8.51 0.49
N GLU A 86 -12.05 -7.85 -0.32
CA GLU A 86 -12.27 -7.66 -1.77
C GLU A 86 -11.20 -8.33 -2.63
N ALA A 87 -10.28 -9.07 -2.01
CA ALA A 87 -9.19 -9.70 -2.70
C ALA A 87 -9.61 -11.08 -3.23
N GLU A 88 -8.94 -11.51 -4.30
CA GLU A 88 -9.11 -12.87 -4.80
C GLU A 88 -8.62 -13.90 -3.77
N PRO A 89 -9.18 -15.13 -3.77
CA PRO A 89 -8.60 -16.23 -3.00
C PRO A 89 -7.11 -16.35 -3.35
N ASP A 90 -6.30 -16.70 -2.35
CA ASP A 90 -4.82 -16.73 -2.43
C ASP A 90 -4.11 -15.37 -2.39
N THR A 91 -4.84 -14.27 -2.14
CA THR A 91 -4.19 -12.97 -1.91
C THR A 91 -3.49 -12.90 -0.55
N THR A 92 -2.23 -12.48 -0.55
CA THR A 92 -1.46 -12.19 0.67
C THR A 92 -1.37 -10.67 0.91
N VAL A 93 -1.73 -10.22 2.11
CA VAL A 93 -1.63 -8.80 2.50
C VAL A 93 -0.49 -8.58 3.49
N SER A 94 0.34 -7.56 3.25
CA SER A 94 1.45 -7.15 4.12
C SER A 94 1.31 -5.69 4.51
N VAL A 95 0.97 -5.45 5.79
CA VAL A 95 0.81 -4.09 6.34
C VAL A 95 2.05 -3.73 7.18
N LYS A 96 2.76 -2.68 6.77
CA LYS A 96 3.92 -2.14 7.48
C LYS A 96 3.50 -0.92 8.29
N ILE A 97 3.77 -0.91 9.59
CA ILE A 97 3.55 0.26 10.44
C ILE A 97 4.78 1.16 10.35
N ALA A 98 4.60 2.38 9.89
CA ALA A 98 5.60 3.43 9.99
C ALA A 98 5.70 3.84 11.46
N ARG A 99 6.89 3.71 12.06
CA ARG A 99 7.17 4.37 13.34
C ARG A 99 7.28 5.87 13.08
N ILE A 100 6.43 6.64 13.74
CA ILE A 100 6.58 8.08 13.89
C ILE A 100 7.33 8.25 15.23
N SER A 101 8.59 8.66 15.16
CA SER A 101 9.41 9.00 16.33
C SER A 101 9.28 10.48 16.66
#